data_AF-A0A2H9SGX4-F1
#
_entry.id   AF-A0A2H9SGX4-F1
#
_cell.length_a   1.000
_cell.length_b   1.000
_cell.length_c   1.000
_cell.angle_alpha   90.00
_cell.angle_beta   90.00
_cell.angle_gamma   90.00
#
_symmetry.space_group_name_H-M   'P 1'
#
loop_
_entity.id
_entity.type
_entity.pdbx_description
1 polymer ?
#
loop_
_entity_poly.entity_id
_entity_poly.type
_entity_poly.pdbx_seq_one_letter_code
_entity_poly.pdbx_strand_id
1 'polypeptide(L)'
;MQKNTSELFCDLVYVPAGASPLVYSIPWSPQTTVADILNTSKIQQTHPETDTLAVGIFGRCVQRDTPVKPGDRIELYRPLLIDPKEKRRQIAKHK
;
A
#
# COMPACT_ATOMS: atom_id res chain seq x y z
N MET A 1 -35.08 -12.37 8.65
CA MET A 1 -33.81 -12.82 8.02
C MET A 1 -32.73 -11.77 8.29
N GLN A 2 -32.05 -11.85 9.43
CA GLN A 2 -30.83 -11.07 9.64
C GLN A 2 -29.70 -11.79 8.90
N LYS A 3 -29.21 -11.19 7.81
CA LYS A 3 -27.99 -11.66 7.18
C LYS A 3 -26.85 -11.29 8.13
N ASN A 4 -26.33 -12.28 8.85
CA ASN A 4 -25.06 -12.18 9.56
C ASN A 4 -23.98 -11.93 8.50
N THR A 5 -23.77 -10.66 8.15
CA THR A 5 -22.69 -10.25 7.27
C THR A 5 -21.51 -10.08 8.20
N SER A 6 -20.67 -11.10 8.29
CA SER A 6 -19.36 -10.96 8.91
C SER A 6 -18.64 -9.83 8.19
N GLU A 7 -18.30 -8.79 8.94
CA GLU A 7 -17.54 -7.66 8.40
C GLU A 7 -16.14 -8.16 8.04
N LEU A 8 -15.77 -8.02 6.78
CA LEU A 8 -14.48 -8.46 6.26
C LEU A 8 -13.62 -7.23 6.00
N PHE A 9 -12.31 -7.40 6.12
CA PHE A 9 -11.36 -6.30 6.05
C PHE A 9 -10.19 -6.65 5.15
N CYS A 10 -9.53 -5.62 4.64
CA CYS A 10 -8.21 -5.67 4.02
C CYS A 10 -7.27 -4.72 4.78
N ASP A 11 -5.97 -4.96 4.68
CA ASP A 11 -4.97 -4.06 5.27
C ASP A 11 -4.34 -3.20 4.18
N LEU A 12 -4.25 -1.89 4.40
CA LEU A 12 -3.41 -0.98 3.62
C LEU A 12 -2.16 -0.64 4.41
N VAL A 13 -0.98 -0.85 3.81
CA VAL A 13 0.32 -0.59 4.42
C VAL A 13 1.11 0.43 3.61
N TYR A 14 1.60 1.45 4.30
CA TYR A 14 2.49 2.47 3.75
C TYR A 14 3.64 2.75 4.72
N VAL A 15 4.84 2.94 4.19
CA VAL A 15 6.02 3.32 5.00
C VAL A 15 6.52 4.69 4.52
N PRO A 16 6.22 5.78 5.26
CA PRO A 16 6.70 7.10 4.92
C PRO A 16 8.23 7.21 5.01
N ALA A 17 8.79 8.25 4.40
CA ALA A 17 10.22 8.51 4.47
C ALA A 17 10.67 8.81 5.91
N GLY A 18 11.53 7.95 6.47
CA GLY A 18 12.09 8.18 7.80
C GLY A 18 11.11 8.00 8.95
N ALA A 19 9.96 7.34 8.72
CA ALA A 19 8.94 7.08 9.74
C ALA A 19 8.63 5.59 9.85
N SER A 20 7.94 5.23 10.93
CA SER A 20 7.40 3.88 11.13
C SER A 20 6.30 3.55 10.12
N PRO A 21 6.08 2.25 9.82
CA PRO A 21 4.96 1.82 8.98
C PRO A 21 3.60 2.25 9.52
N LEU A 22 2.72 2.66 8.61
CA LEU A 22 1.30 2.90 8.84
C LEU A 22 0.52 1.71 8.31
N VAL A 23 -0.43 1.21 9.11
CA VAL A 23 -1.32 0.10 8.75
C VAL A 23 -2.76 0.55 9.00
N TYR A 24 -3.60 0.50 7.97
CA TYR A 24 -5.02 0.79 8.06
C TYR A 24 -5.81 -0.48 7.80
N SER A 25 -6.71 -0.84 8.71
CA SER A 25 -7.69 -1.90 8.45
C SER A 25 -8.92 -1.27 7.79
N ILE A 26 -9.20 -1.67 6.55
CA ILE A 26 -10.22 -1.07 5.69
C ILE A 26 -11.35 -2.08 5.48
N PRO A 27 -12.62 -1.70 5.77
CA PRO A 27 -13.76 -2.56 5.47
C PRO A 27 -13.80 -2.92 3.99
N TRP A 28 -14.03 -4.21 3.72
CA TRP A 28 -14.12 -4.75 2.38
C TRP A 28 -15.57 -5.05 2.02
N SER A 29 -15.92 -4.81 0.75
CA SER A 29 -17.19 -5.26 0.17
C SER A 29 -16.98 -5.93 -1.19
N PRO A 30 -17.92 -6.76 -1.68
CA PRO A 30 -17.80 -7.38 -2.99
C PRO A 30 -17.52 -6.35 -4.09
N GLN A 31 -16.60 -6.69 -5.01
CA GLN A 31 -16.16 -5.83 -6.12
C GLN A 31 -15.28 -4.64 -5.71
N THR A 32 -14.86 -4.54 -4.44
CA THR A 32 -13.87 -3.55 -4.01
C THR A 32 -12.55 -3.76 -4.78
N THR A 33 -11.97 -2.67 -5.27
CA THR A 33 -10.68 -2.63 -5.96
C THR A 33 -9.60 -2.00 -5.08
N VAL A 34 -8.33 -2.07 -5.52
CA VAL A 34 -7.23 -1.36 -4.84
C VAL A 34 -7.49 0.14 -4.77
N ALA A 35 -8.03 0.75 -5.83
CA ALA A 35 -8.41 2.16 -5.86
C ALA A 35 -9.43 2.50 -4.76
N ASP A 36 -10.44 1.64 -4.58
CA ASP A 36 -11.47 1.84 -3.55
C ASP A 36 -10.90 1.77 -2.14
N ILE A 37 -9.95 0.85 -1.88
CA ILE A 37 -9.22 0.76 -0.61
C ILE A 37 -8.45 2.05 -0.34
N LEU A 38 -7.70 2.54 -1.33
CA LEU A 38 -6.94 3.79 -1.21
C LEU A 38 -7.87 4.98 -0.92
N ASN A 39 -8.95 5.13 -1.69
CA ASN A 39 -9.93 6.21 -1.49
C ASN A 39 -10.59 6.15 -0.11
N THR A 40 -10.96 4.95 0.35
CA THR A 40 -11.60 4.73 1.66
C THR A 40 -10.66 5.07 2.82
N SER A 41 -9.37 4.72 2.69
CA SER A 41 -8.35 5.02 3.69
C SER A 41 -8.07 6.52 3.85
N LYS A 42 -8.37 7.32 2.81
CA LYS A 42 -8.00 8.75 2.72
C LYS A 42 -6.51 9.02 2.88
N ILE A 43 -5.65 8.03 2.63
CA ILE A 43 -4.20 8.16 2.82
C ILE A 43 -3.60 9.30 1.99
N GLN A 44 -4.16 9.62 0.83
CA GLN A 44 -3.72 10.73 -0.02
C GLN A 44 -3.95 12.10 0.63
N GLN A 45 -4.84 12.22 1.62
CA GLN A 45 -5.08 13.48 2.31
C GLN A 45 -3.93 13.81 3.28
N THR A 46 -3.36 12.80 3.93
CA THR A 46 -2.23 12.96 4.86
C THR A 46 -0.88 12.75 4.18
N HIS A 47 -0.85 11.95 3.11
CA HIS A 47 0.32 11.61 2.32
C HIS A 47 0.03 11.75 0.82
N PRO A 48 -0.05 12.99 0.28
CA PRO A 48 -0.37 13.24 -1.13
C PRO A 48 0.57 12.53 -2.12
N GLU A 49 1.80 12.25 -1.71
CA GLU A 49 2.77 11.52 -2.53
C GLU A 49 2.32 10.09 -2.89
N THR A 50 1.43 9.50 -2.09
CA THR A 50 0.90 8.14 -2.29
C THR A 50 0.08 8.00 -3.57
N ASP A 51 -0.46 9.10 -4.10
CA ASP A 51 -1.29 9.12 -5.31
C ASP A 51 -0.54 8.65 -6.56
N THR A 52 0.79 8.68 -6.57
CA THR A 52 1.60 8.27 -7.73
C THR A 52 2.41 7.00 -7.48
N LEU A 53 2.35 6.44 -6.26
CA LEU A 53 3.14 5.28 -5.89
C LEU A 53 2.61 4.01 -6.56
N ALA A 54 3.55 3.11 -6.89
CA ALA A 54 3.22 1.76 -7.31
C ALA A 54 2.54 1.02 -6.15
N VAL A 55 1.57 0.18 -6.48
CA VAL A 55 0.79 -0.58 -5.51
C VAL A 55 1.04 -2.08 -5.70
N GLY A 56 0.96 -2.82 -4.60
CA GLY A 56 1.02 -4.27 -4.65
C GLY A 56 0.04 -4.95 -3.70
N ILE A 57 -0.21 -6.23 -3.95
CA ILE A 57 -0.91 -7.12 -3.04
C ILE A 57 0.06 -8.25 -2.68
N PHE A 58 0.39 -8.40 -1.40
CA PHE A 58 1.36 -9.39 -0.89
C PHE A 58 2.66 -9.46 -1.71
N GLY A 59 3.34 -8.33 -1.90
CA GLY A 59 4.61 -8.27 -2.62
C GLY A 59 4.51 -8.33 -4.15
N ARG A 60 3.31 -8.46 -4.73
CA ARG A 60 3.11 -8.47 -6.19
C ARG A 60 2.57 -7.13 -6.66
N CYS A 61 3.28 -6.47 -7.57
CA CYS A 61 2.81 -5.24 -8.20
C CYS A 61 1.52 -5.49 -8.99
N VAL A 62 0.51 -4.66 -8.79
CA VAL A 62 -0.80 -4.76 -9.45
C VAL A 62 -1.28 -3.39 -9.93
N GLN A 63 -2.34 -3.38 -10.74
CA GLN A 63 -2.99 -2.14 -11.15
C GLN A 63 -4.03 -1.71 -10.10
N ARG A 64 -4.40 -0.42 -10.11
CA ARG A 64 -5.36 0.12 -9.12
C ARG A 64 -6.79 -0.37 -9.30
N ASP A 65 -7.14 -0.81 -10.50
CA ASP A 65 -8.43 -1.44 -10.82
C ASP A 65 -8.49 -2.93 -10.43
N THR A 66 -7.38 -3.49 -9.92
CA THR A 66 -7.33 -4.90 -9.52
C THR A 66 -8.31 -5.15 -8.37
N PRO A 67 -9.20 -6.16 -8.48
CA PRO A 67 -10.12 -6.50 -7.40
C PRO A 67 -9.38 -7.09 -6.21
N VAL A 68 -9.75 -6.66 -5.00
CA VAL A 68 -9.16 -7.13 -3.74
C VAL A 68 -10.04 -8.18 -3.08
N LYS A 69 -9.43 -9.06 -2.29
CA LYS A 69 -10.10 -10.08 -1.48
C LYS A 69 -10.03 -9.75 0.01
N PRO A 70 -10.97 -10.26 0.82
CA PRO A 70 -10.86 -10.25 2.27
C PRO A 70 -9.49 -10.78 2.74
N GLY A 71 -8.84 -10.04 3.63
CA GLY A 71 -7.54 -10.36 4.19
C GLY A 71 -6.35 -9.96 3.31
N ASP A 72 -6.57 -9.41 2.12
CA ASP A 72 -5.46 -8.91 1.30
C ASP A 72 -4.73 -7.77 1.99
N ARG A 73 -3.39 -7.77 1.86
CA ARG A 73 -2.54 -6.65 2.23
C ARG A 73 -2.12 -5.87 1.00
N ILE A 74 -2.68 -4.67 0.88
CA ILE A 74 -2.36 -3.67 -0.12
C ILE A 74 -1.15 -2.88 0.37
N GLU A 75 -0.13 -2.75 -0.47
CA GLU A 75 1.17 -2.16 -0.13
C GLU A 75 1.48 -1.00 -1.08
N LEU A 76 1.91 0.15 -0.56
CA LEU A 76 2.36 1.30 -1.35
C LEU A 76 3.89 1.36 -1.42
N TYR A 77 4.45 1.25 -2.63
CA TYR A 77 5.89 1.20 -2.87
C TYR A 77 6.46 2.56 -3.27
N ARG A 78 7.51 2.98 -2.56
CA ARG A 78 8.26 4.19 -2.87
C ARG A 78 9.34 3.93 -3.92
N PRO A 79 9.55 4.83 -4.89
CA PRO A 79 10.67 4.75 -5.81
C PRO A 79 11.99 4.85 -5.05
N LEU A 80 13.03 4.19 -5.57
CA LEU A 80 14.37 4.30 -5.02
C LEU A 80 14.92 5.72 -5.29
N LEU A 81 15.36 6.40 -4.23
CA LEU A 81 15.89 7.78 -4.31
C LEU A 81 17.31 7.85 -4.91
N ILE A 82 18.04 6.73 -4.92
CA ILE A 82 19.43 6.66 -5.38
C ILE A 82 19.55 5.43 -6.29
N ASP A 83 20.22 5.59 -7.43
CA ASP A 83 20.61 4.46 -8.28
C ASP A 83 21.35 3.41 -7.42
N PRO A 84 20.93 2.13 -7.43
CA PRO A 84 21.56 1.07 -6.65
C PRO A 84 23.09 1.01 -6.80
N LYS A 85 23.64 1.37 -7.96
CA LYS A 85 25.09 1.44 -8.21
C LYS A 85 25.75 2.59 -7.45
N GLU A 86 25.12 3.76 -7.42
CA GLU A 86 25.62 4.93 -6.70
C GLU A 86 25.61 4.66 -5.19
N LYS A 87 24.54 4.06 -4.67
CA LYS A 87 24.44 3.67 -3.26
C LYS A 87 25.51 2.65 -2.87
N ARG A 88 25.78 1.65 -3.72
CA ARG A 88 26.87 0.68 -3.51
C ARG A 88 28.25 1.37 -3.48
N ARG A 89 28.49 2.34 -4.38
CA ARG A 89 29.74 3.13 -4.38
C ARG A 89 29.93 3.92 -3.08
N GLN A 90 28.88 4.53 -2.55
CA GLN A 90 28.95 5.31 -1.30
C GLN A 90 29.24 4.43 -0.07
N ILE A 91 28.64 3.25 0.00
CA ILE A 91 28.85 2.28 1.11
C ILE A 91 30.28 1.73 1.08
N ALA A 92 30.83 1.43 -0.11
CA ALA A 92 32.18 0.90 -0.25
C ALA A 92 33.29 1.91 0.10
N LYS A 93 33.02 3.22 0.04
CA LYS A 93 33.98 4.28 0.41
C LYS A 93 34.09 4.54 1.91
N HIS A 94 33.10 4.13 2.68
CA HIS A 94 33.05 4.33 4.14
C HIS A 94 33.38 3.04 4.91
N LYS A 95 33.98 2.06 4.24
CA LYS A 95 34.48 0.81 4.81
C LYS A 95 35.98 0.72 4.58
#